data_AF-A0A2D8SYM0-F1
#
_entry.id   AF-A0A2D8SYM0-F1
#
_cell.length_a   1.000
_cell.length_b   1.000
_cell.length_c   1.000
_cell.angle_alpha   90.00
_cell.angle_beta   90.00
_cell.angle_gamma   90.00
#
_symmetry.space_group_name_H-M   'P 1'
#
loop_
_entity.id
_entity.type
_entity.pdbx_description
1 polymer ?
#
loop_
_entity_poly.entity_id
_entity_poly.type
_entity_poly.pdbx_seq_one_letter_code
_entity_poly.pdbx_strand_id
1 'polypeptide(L)'
;MDAKKIFQPKIWYIICGAMALIGGIENNINAETWAKSAWGADGVNDQSLAMEMLFGLFMCAFGAMGLVCAFTLEGKTQAKFAMVNGGVMIAFFLVMFVMLPTSGYTMPGIGWLIPPFIFLGGLIASGYLHSMGEEAVPAEG
;
A
#
# COMPACT_ATOMS: atom_id res chain seq x y z
N MET A 1 -4.39 26.28 -0.54
CA MET A 1 -4.28 25.40 -1.73
C MET A 1 -5.49 24.47 -1.71
N ASP A 2 -6.19 24.32 -2.83
CA ASP A 2 -7.44 23.53 -2.90
C ASP A 2 -7.15 22.04 -2.59
N ALA A 3 -7.83 21.49 -1.58
CA ALA A 3 -7.65 20.11 -1.14
C ALA A 3 -7.83 19.10 -2.29
N LYS A 4 -8.73 19.38 -3.25
CA LYS A 4 -8.92 18.50 -4.41
C LYS A 4 -7.70 18.46 -5.35
N LYS A 5 -6.90 19.54 -5.40
CA LYS A 5 -5.66 19.55 -6.18
C LYS A 5 -4.53 18.77 -5.51
N ILE A 6 -4.48 18.76 -4.18
CA ILE A 6 -3.50 17.96 -3.40
C ILE A 6 -3.90 16.48 -3.41
N PHE A 7 -5.20 16.20 -3.29
CA PHE A 7 -5.76 14.87 -3.17
C PHE A 7 -6.28 14.33 -4.50
N GLN A 8 -5.51 14.44 -5.59
CA GLN A 8 -5.88 13.82 -6.86
C GLN A 8 -5.59 12.31 -6.86
N PRO A 9 -6.58 11.44 -7.18
CA PRO A 9 -6.40 9.98 -7.16
C PRO A 9 -5.21 9.50 -7.97
N LYS A 10 -5.01 10.04 -9.17
CA LYS A 10 -3.86 9.70 -10.03
C LYS A 10 -2.52 9.94 -9.34
N ILE A 11 -2.34 11.10 -8.69
CA ILE A 11 -1.09 11.46 -8.01
C ILE A 11 -0.85 10.52 -6.83
N TRP A 12 -1.88 10.25 -6.03
CA TRP A 12 -1.76 9.35 -4.88
C TRP A 12 -1.51 7.90 -5.29
N TYR A 13 -2.07 7.44 -6.41
CA TYR A 13 -1.72 6.14 -6.98
C TYR A 13 -0.27 6.06 -7.41
N ILE A 14 0.27 7.12 -8.02
CA ILE A 14 1.70 7.18 -8.40
C ILE A 14 2.58 7.12 -7.16
N ILE A 15 2.27 7.91 -6.12
CA ILE A 15 3.03 7.93 -4.87
C ILE A 15 3.00 6.55 -4.21
N CYS A 16 1.81 5.97 -4.00
CA CYS A 16 1.67 4.65 -3.39
C CYS A 16 2.39 3.58 -4.23
N GLY A 17 2.22 3.63 -5.55
CA GLY A 17 2.83 2.68 -6.48
C GLY A 17 4.36 2.73 -6.45
N ALA A 18 4.92 3.94 -6.52
CA ALA A 18 6.36 4.15 -6.46
C ALA A 18 6.96 3.72 -5.12
N MET A 19 6.31 4.07 -4.00
CA MET A 19 6.80 3.70 -2.67
C MET A 19 6.75 2.18 -2.44
N ALA A 20 5.72 1.50 -2.94
CA ALA A 20 5.65 0.04 -2.87
C ALA A 20 6.72 -0.64 -3.74
N LEU A 21 7.00 -0.11 -4.95
CA LEU A 21 8.12 -0.58 -5.78
C LEU A 21 9.47 -0.41 -5.08
N ILE A 22 9.73 0.77 -4.51
CA ILE A 22 10.97 1.05 -3.79
C ILE A 22 11.11 0.08 -2.61
N GLY A 23 10.06 -0.09 -1.81
CA GLY A 23 10.06 -1.02 -0.68
C GLY A 23 10.26 -2.47 -1.10
N GLY A 24 9.64 -2.92 -2.20
CA GLY A 24 9.81 -4.28 -2.71
C GLY A 24 11.21 -4.55 -3.27
N ILE A 25 11.79 -3.60 -3.99
CA ILE A 25 13.17 -3.68 -4.49
C ILE A 25 14.16 -3.71 -3.32
N GLU A 26 13.97 -2.83 -2.33
CA GLU A 26 14.79 -2.80 -1.12
C GLU A 26 14.72 -4.13 -0.37
N ASN A 27 13.53 -4.70 -0.18
CA ASN A 27 13.34 -5.98 0.48
C ASN A 27 14.08 -7.12 -0.25
N ASN A 28 14.06 -7.11 -1.58
CA ASN A 28 14.77 -8.11 -2.39
C ASN A 28 16.29 -7.98 -2.29
N ILE A 29 16.81 -6.76 -2.33
CA ILE A 29 18.26 -6.49 -2.18
C ILE A 29 18.73 -6.91 -0.79
N ASN A 30 17.91 -6.67 0.23
CA ASN A 30 18.23 -6.89 1.64
C ASN A 30 17.54 -8.13 2.23
N ALA A 31 17.18 -9.11 1.41
CA ALA A 31 16.39 -10.27 1.83
C ALA A 31 17.04 -11.04 3.00
N GLU A 32 18.38 -11.16 3.01
CA GLU A 32 19.09 -11.80 4.12
C GLU A 32 18.98 -11.00 5.43
N THR A 33 19.06 -9.67 5.35
CA THR A 33 18.90 -8.79 6.52
C THR A 33 17.48 -8.88 7.08
N TRP A 34 16.47 -8.87 6.21
CA TRP A 34 15.08 -9.03 6.60
C TRP A 34 14.81 -10.43 7.18
N ALA A 35 15.38 -11.48 6.59
CA ALA A 35 15.28 -12.84 7.12
C ALA A 35 15.91 -12.96 8.52
N LYS A 36 17.08 -12.36 8.75
CA LYS A 36 17.69 -12.31 10.10
C LYS A 36 16.80 -11.59 11.10
N SER A 37 16.15 -10.49 10.70
CA SER A 37 15.23 -9.75 11.57
C SER A 37 13.96 -10.54 11.88
N ALA A 38 13.44 -11.29 10.91
CA ALA A 38 12.19 -12.03 11.04
C ALA A 38 12.34 -13.37 11.76
N TRP A 39 13.43 -14.10 11.48
CA TRP A 39 13.63 -15.49 11.90
C TRP A 39 14.80 -15.69 12.87
N GLY A 40 15.58 -14.63 13.13
CA GLY A 40 16.85 -14.71 13.87
C GLY A 40 18.01 -15.20 13.00
N ALA A 41 19.25 -15.00 13.47
CA ALA A 41 20.45 -15.34 12.72
C ALA A 41 20.54 -16.83 12.36
N ASP A 42 20.13 -17.71 13.29
CA ASP A 42 20.14 -19.17 13.10
C ASP A 42 18.96 -19.66 12.23
N GLY A 43 17.96 -18.81 12.00
CA GLY A 43 16.79 -19.09 11.18
C GLY A 43 16.99 -18.80 9.69
N VAL A 44 18.14 -18.24 9.29
CA VAL A 44 18.43 -17.91 7.90
C VAL A 44 18.77 -19.17 7.11
N ASN A 45 17.90 -19.52 6.16
CA ASN A 45 18.08 -20.62 5.23
C ASN A 45 17.43 -20.27 3.88
N ASP A 46 17.55 -21.19 2.90
CA ASP A 46 17.02 -20.97 1.56
C ASP A 46 15.50 -20.66 1.56
N GLN A 47 14.74 -21.25 2.48
CA GLN A 47 13.30 -21.02 2.57
C GLN A 47 12.98 -19.63 3.13
N SER A 48 13.66 -19.19 4.19
CA SER A 48 13.45 -17.84 4.75
C SER A 48 13.85 -16.77 3.72
N LEU A 49 14.96 -16.97 3.01
CA LEU A 49 15.40 -16.06 1.94
C LEU A 49 14.40 -16.00 0.79
N ALA A 50 13.88 -17.17 0.36
CA ALA A 50 12.87 -17.22 -0.69
C ALA A 50 11.57 -16.54 -0.26
N MET A 51 11.17 -16.65 1.01
CA MET A 51 10.00 -15.96 1.54
C MET A 51 10.19 -14.43 1.51
N GLU A 52 11.34 -13.91 1.94
CA GLU A 52 11.60 -12.46 1.87
C GLU A 52 11.65 -11.96 0.43
N MET A 53 12.28 -12.70 -0.48
CA MET A 53 12.27 -12.35 -1.91
C MET A 53 10.85 -12.38 -2.49
N LEU A 54 10.01 -13.30 -2.05
CA LEU A 54 8.60 -13.35 -2.45
C LEU A 54 7.82 -12.15 -1.89
N PHE A 55 8.10 -11.73 -0.66
CA PHE A 55 7.48 -10.55 -0.08
C PHE A 55 7.85 -9.27 -0.85
N GLY A 56 9.14 -9.10 -1.16
CA GLY A 56 9.60 -8.01 -2.01
C GLY A 56 9.00 -8.03 -3.41
N LEU A 57 8.84 -9.22 -4.01
CA LEU A 57 8.14 -9.39 -5.29
C LEU A 57 6.66 -8.97 -5.21
N PHE A 58 5.94 -9.36 -4.15
CA PHE A 58 4.55 -8.93 -3.96
C PHE A 58 4.43 -7.42 -3.82
N MET A 59 5.33 -6.80 -3.07
CA MET A 59 5.37 -5.34 -2.92
C MET A 59 5.64 -4.64 -4.27
N CYS A 60 6.55 -5.18 -5.09
CA CYS A 60 6.76 -4.70 -6.45
C CYS A 60 5.50 -4.84 -7.33
N ALA A 61 4.80 -5.97 -7.23
CA ALA A 61 3.57 -6.20 -7.98
C ALA A 61 2.45 -5.22 -7.56
N PHE A 62 2.28 -4.96 -6.26
CA PHE A 62 1.36 -3.93 -5.76
C PHE A 62 1.73 -2.55 -6.30
N GLY A 63 3.03 -2.23 -6.30
CA GLY A 63 3.50 -0.97 -6.82
C GLY A 63 3.21 -0.78 -8.32
N ALA A 64 3.50 -1.79 -9.13
CA ALA A 64 3.18 -1.81 -10.55
C ALA A 64 1.66 -1.68 -10.81
N MET A 65 0.84 -2.41 -10.05
CA MET A 65 -0.62 -2.31 -10.16
C MET A 65 -1.15 -0.93 -9.76
N GLY A 66 -0.56 -0.28 -8.76
CA GLY A 66 -0.86 1.10 -8.40
C GLY A 66 -0.59 2.07 -9.56
N LEU A 67 0.54 1.91 -10.26
CA LEU A 67 0.85 2.70 -11.45
C LEU A 67 -0.13 2.42 -12.60
N VAL A 68 -0.49 1.16 -12.84
CA VAL A 68 -1.53 0.82 -13.83
C VAL A 68 -2.82 1.59 -13.52
N CYS A 69 -3.30 1.53 -12.27
CA CYS A 69 -4.50 2.27 -11.85
C CYS A 69 -4.38 3.79 -12.05
N ALA A 70 -3.18 4.36 -11.90
CA ALA A 70 -2.95 5.78 -12.14
C ALA A 70 -3.12 6.19 -13.61
N PHE A 71 -2.72 5.33 -14.54
CA PHE A 71 -2.63 5.65 -15.97
C PHE A 71 -3.76 5.06 -16.81
N THR A 72 -4.47 4.04 -16.32
CA THR A 72 -5.55 3.39 -17.08
C THR A 72 -6.95 3.74 -16.59
N LEU A 73 -7.11 4.18 -15.34
CA LEU A 73 -8.41 4.56 -14.79
C LEU A 73 -8.57 6.08 -14.84
N GLU A 74 -9.80 6.54 -15.05
CA GLU A 74 -10.12 7.96 -15.13
C GLU A 74 -11.41 8.32 -14.37
N GLY A 75 -11.55 9.61 -14.04
CA GLY A 75 -12.76 10.19 -13.46
C GLY A 75 -13.25 9.51 -12.18
N LYS A 76 -14.58 9.35 -12.07
CA LYS A 76 -15.23 8.76 -10.89
C LYS A 76 -14.83 7.30 -10.65
N THR A 77 -14.49 6.55 -11.70
CA THR A 77 -14.04 5.15 -11.58
C THR A 77 -12.70 5.09 -10.86
N GLN A 78 -11.74 5.93 -11.25
CA GLN A 78 -10.45 6.01 -10.58
C GLN A 78 -10.60 6.39 -9.10
N ALA A 79 -11.47 7.34 -8.78
CA ALA A 79 -11.73 7.78 -7.41
C ALA A 79 -12.34 6.67 -6.55
N LYS A 80 -13.37 5.98 -7.04
CA LYS A 80 -13.97 4.84 -6.32
C LYS A 80 -12.96 3.71 -6.12
N PHE A 81 -12.17 3.40 -7.14
CA PHE A 81 -11.14 2.38 -7.04
C PHE A 81 -10.06 2.77 -6.02
N ALA A 82 -9.62 4.03 -5.98
CA ALA A 82 -8.65 4.54 -4.98
C ALA A 82 -9.13 4.32 -3.55
N MET A 83 -10.39 4.64 -3.29
CA MET A 83 -11.00 4.46 -1.96
C MET A 83 -11.04 2.98 -1.55
N VAL A 84 -11.57 2.11 -2.42
CA VAL A 84 -11.72 0.69 -2.10
C VAL A 84 -10.35 0.00 -2.01
N ASN A 85 -9.46 0.25 -2.98
CA ASN A 85 -8.14 -0.37 -3.02
C ASN A 85 -7.30 0.02 -1.80
N GLY A 86 -7.30 1.30 -1.40
CA GLY A 86 -6.61 1.73 -0.19
C GLY A 86 -7.11 1.01 1.06
N GLY A 87 -8.43 0.82 1.20
CA GLY A 87 -9.02 0.07 2.31
C GLY A 87 -8.64 -1.41 2.31
N VAL A 88 -8.67 -2.06 1.14
CA VAL A 88 -8.25 -3.46 0.98
C VAL A 88 -6.78 -3.63 1.36
N MET A 89 -5.90 -2.72 0.94
CA MET A 89 -4.48 -2.77 1.27
C MET A 89 -4.22 -2.56 2.77
N ILE A 90 -4.94 -1.65 3.43
CA ILE A 90 -4.86 -1.50 4.90
C ILE A 90 -5.27 -2.81 5.59
N ALA A 91 -6.39 -3.42 5.16
CA ALA A 91 -6.84 -4.69 5.72
C ALA A 91 -5.80 -5.81 5.50
N PHE A 92 -5.19 -5.87 4.31
CA PHE A 92 -4.11 -6.81 4.01
C PHE A 92 -2.93 -6.67 4.98
N PHE A 93 -2.42 -5.45 5.18
CA PHE A 93 -1.33 -5.20 6.13
C PHE A 93 -1.69 -5.56 7.57
N LEU A 94 -2.92 -5.26 8.02
CA LEU A 94 -3.38 -5.64 9.36
C LEU A 94 -3.45 -7.16 9.53
N VAL A 95 -4.02 -7.87 8.55
CA VAL A 95 -4.10 -9.33 8.57
C VAL A 95 -2.69 -9.93 8.57
N MET A 96 -1.77 -9.40 7.78
CA MET A 96 -0.37 -9.83 7.75
C MET A 96 0.29 -9.71 9.13
N PHE A 97 0.09 -8.58 9.83
CA PHE A 97 0.63 -8.35 11.18
C PHE A 97 0.05 -9.28 12.25
N VAL A 98 -1.16 -9.82 12.03
CA VAL A 98 -1.78 -10.79 12.94
C VAL A 98 -1.39 -12.22 12.58
N MET A 99 -1.32 -12.55 11.29
CA MET A 99 -1.14 -13.92 10.81
C MET A 99 0.32 -14.37 10.83
N LEU A 100 1.26 -13.54 10.35
CA LEU A 100 2.67 -13.95 10.26
C LEU A 100 3.30 -14.34 11.61
N PRO A 101 3.04 -13.63 12.74
CA PRO A 101 3.54 -14.08 14.05
C PRO A 101 3.15 -15.50 14.45
N THR A 102 2.01 -16.00 13.95
CA THR A 102 1.55 -17.37 14.28
C THR A 102 2.43 -18.47 13.68
N SER A 103 3.25 -18.17 12.67
CA SER A 103 4.22 -19.09 12.08
C SER A 103 5.63 -18.97 12.66
N GLY A 104 5.84 -18.13 13.67
CA GLY A 104 7.15 -17.82 14.23
C GLY A 104 7.87 -16.64 13.56
N TYR A 105 7.21 -15.97 12.60
CA TYR A 105 7.75 -14.77 11.95
C TYR A 105 7.71 -13.55 12.90
N THR A 106 8.85 -12.93 13.15
CA THR A 106 8.92 -11.72 13.97
C THR A 106 8.59 -10.49 13.12
N MET A 107 7.39 -9.94 13.32
CA MET A 107 6.99 -8.70 12.66
C MET A 107 7.80 -7.49 13.14
N PRO A 108 8.11 -6.53 12.27
CA PRO A 108 8.58 -5.21 12.69
C PRO A 108 7.60 -4.56 13.68
N GLY A 109 8.09 -3.66 14.53
CA GLY A 109 7.23 -2.93 15.45
C GLY A 109 6.12 -2.15 14.74
N ILE A 110 5.01 -1.86 15.43
CA ILE A 110 3.82 -1.19 14.85
C ILE A 110 4.13 0.13 14.14
N GLY A 111 5.21 0.82 14.55
CA GLY A 111 5.69 2.03 13.88
C GLY A 111 6.02 1.84 12.39
N TRP A 112 6.36 0.62 11.97
CA TRP A 112 6.61 0.28 10.56
C TRP A 112 5.37 0.44 9.68
N LEU A 113 4.16 0.34 10.26
CA LEU A 113 2.89 0.56 9.53
C LEU A 113 2.58 2.05 9.30
N ILE A 114 3.26 2.97 9.98
CA ILE A 114 2.93 4.40 9.91
C ILE A 114 3.09 4.93 8.46
N PRO A 115 4.24 4.75 7.78
CA PRO A 115 4.39 5.24 6.40
C PRO A 115 3.37 4.65 5.41
N PRO A 116 3.18 3.32 5.29
CA PRO A 116 2.21 2.78 4.34
C PRO A 116 0.78 3.25 4.65
N PHE A 117 0.41 3.41 5.93
CA PHE A 117 -0.95 3.84 6.27
C PHE A 117 -1.18 5.32 5.98
N ILE A 118 -0.15 6.16 6.05
CA ILE A 118 -0.24 7.55 5.58
C ILE A 118 -0.49 7.59 4.07
N PHE A 119 0.25 6.79 3.30
CA PHE A 119 0.08 6.76 1.85
C PHE A 119 -1.30 6.22 1.44
N LEU A 120 -1.70 5.08 2.03
CA LEU A 120 -3.00 4.46 1.77
C LEU A 120 -4.15 5.33 2.29
N GLY A 121 -3.99 5.99 3.44
CA GLY A 121 -4.96 6.95 3.96
C GLY A 121 -5.13 8.15 3.04
N GLY A 122 -4.04 8.67 2.48
CA GLY A 122 -4.09 9.72 1.46
C GLY A 122 -4.75 9.25 0.16
N LEU A 123 -4.51 7.99 -0.26
CA LEU A 123 -5.20 7.38 -1.40
C LEU A 123 -6.71 7.26 -1.14
N ILE A 124 -7.12 6.81 0.05
CA ILE A 124 -8.53 6.74 0.44
C ILE A 124 -9.18 8.11 0.43
N ALA A 125 -8.52 9.10 1.06
CA ALA A 125 -9.01 10.48 1.09
C ALA A 125 -9.15 11.07 -0.32
N SER A 126 -8.17 10.80 -1.20
CA SER A 126 -8.22 11.20 -2.60
C SER A 126 -9.43 10.62 -3.35
N GLY A 127 -9.70 9.33 -3.12
CA GLY A 127 -10.84 8.64 -3.70
C GLY A 127 -12.17 9.15 -3.17
N TYR A 128 -12.27 9.37 -1.85
CA TYR A 128 -13.47 9.92 -1.22
C TYR A 128 -13.84 11.29 -1.79
N LEU A 129 -12.87 12.23 -1.80
CA LEU A 129 -13.08 13.61 -2.27
C LEU A 129 -13.47 13.73 -3.75
N HIS A 130 -13.12 12.73 -4.57
CA HIS A 130 -13.40 12.73 -6.02
C HIS A 130 -14.49 11.72 -6.45
N SER A 131 -14.96 10.86 -5.55
CA SER A 131 -16.09 9.95 -5.79
C SER A 131 -17.42 10.55 -5.36
N MET A 132 -17.40 11.39 -4.33
CA MET A 132 -18.47 12.33 -3.98
C MET A 132 -18.47 13.46 -5.02
N GLY A 133 -19.22 13.30 -6.11
CA GLY A 133 -19.59 14.46 -6.93
C GLY A 133 -20.38 15.45 -6.05
N GLU A 134 -20.36 16.74 -6.39
CA GLU A 134 -21.18 17.79 -5.79
C GLU A 134 -22.46 17.20 -5.19
N GLU A 135 -22.55 17.13 -3.86
CA GLU A 135 -23.84 16.91 -3.22
C GLU A 135 -24.74 18.01 -3.76
N ALA A 136 -25.85 17.60 -4.36
CA ALA A 136 -26.85 18.48 -4.91
C ALA A 136 -27.10 19.63 -3.93
N VAL A 137 -26.74 20.86 -4.33
CA VAL A 137 -27.38 22.03 -3.75
C VAL A 137 -28.87 21.80 -3.99
N PRO A 138 -29.71 21.62 -2.96
CA PRO A 138 -31.13 21.54 -3.18
C PRO A 138 -31.48 22.88 -3.85
N ALA A 139 -31.98 22.81 -5.08
CA ALA A 139 -32.53 23.99 -5.73
C ALA A 139 -33.59 24.52 -4.77
N GLU A 140 -33.31 25.69 -4.20
CA GLU A 140 -34.30 26.43 -3.43
C GLU A 140 -35.56 26.55 -4.29
N GLY A 141 -36.66 26.01 -3.77
CA GLY A 141 -38.00 26.10 -4.33
C GLY A 141 -38.97 26.41 -3.21
#